data_AF-A0AAD7IEY4-F1
#
_entry.id   AF-A0AAD7IEY4-F1
#
_cell.length_a   1.000
_cell.length_b   1.000
_cell.length_c   1.000
_cell.angle_alpha   90.00
_cell.angle_beta   90.00
_cell.angle_gamma   90.00
#
_symmetry.space_group_name_H-M   'P 1'
#
loop_
_entity.id
_entity.type
_entity.pdbx_description
1 polymer ?
#
loop_
_entity_poly.entity_id
_entity_poly.type
_entity_poly.pdbx_seq_one_letter_code
_entity_poly.pdbx_strand_id
1 'polypeptide(L)'
;MPTIHPIDFASTGLTQYSGFYATVIDDFLTPAECESLEELASSSGDWQPAGLSARGETHSNFRNSDRILVVDADTANMIYDRLRPLVPELHVLSPDGEWGSITGRPGKGRRPTWRMVRVNPRLSFLRYGPGHYFKPHCDGLNELLDGPTPQKSFVTLHIYLNADSTGGATRFWTSDKKHFLDVEPKIGRVLVFQQRMLVHSGEEVTDGTKYTLRSDFMFEQV
;
A
#
# COMPACT_ATOMS: atom_id res chain seq x y z
N MET A 1 -19.58 -6.60 7.13
CA MET A 1 -18.52 -6.37 8.14
C MET A 1 -17.20 -6.78 7.49
N PRO A 2 -16.10 -6.04 7.70
CA PRO A 2 -14.83 -6.38 7.09
C PRO A 2 -14.35 -7.79 7.47
N THR A 3 -13.77 -8.51 6.51
CA THR A 3 -13.20 -9.85 6.74
C THR A 3 -11.69 -9.80 6.56
N ILE A 4 -10.94 -10.28 7.56
CA ILE A 4 -9.47 -10.20 7.58
C ILE A 4 -8.89 -11.55 7.14
N HIS A 5 -7.95 -11.50 6.22
CA HIS A 5 -7.23 -12.63 5.65
C HIS A 5 -5.71 -12.39 5.75
N PRO A 6 -5.08 -12.74 6.88
CA PRO A 6 -3.63 -12.65 7.01
C PRO A 6 -2.93 -13.52 5.98
N ILE A 7 -1.86 -13.01 5.37
CA ILE A 7 -1.01 -13.78 4.46
C ILE A 7 0.15 -14.36 5.28
N ASP A 8 0.01 -15.63 5.66
CA ASP A 8 1.13 -16.37 6.24
C ASP A 8 2.07 -16.86 5.14
N PHE A 9 3.09 -16.06 4.82
CA PHE A 9 4.08 -16.40 3.80
C PHE A 9 4.80 -17.73 4.04
N ALA A 10 4.92 -18.21 5.28
CA ALA A 10 5.54 -19.49 5.58
C ALA A 10 4.72 -20.68 5.03
N SER A 11 3.41 -20.49 4.85
CA SER A 11 2.49 -21.45 4.25
C SER A 11 2.35 -21.34 2.72
N THR A 12 3.04 -20.37 2.10
CA THR A 12 2.96 -20.09 0.66
C THR A 12 4.21 -20.57 -0.09
N GLY A 13 4.23 -20.41 -1.42
CA GLY A 13 5.45 -20.59 -2.22
C GLY A 13 6.53 -19.50 -2.01
N LEU A 14 6.27 -18.49 -1.17
CA LEU A 14 7.13 -17.33 -0.95
C LEU A 14 7.77 -17.36 0.45
N THR A 15 8.24 -18.53 0.88
CA THR A 15 8.76 -18.77 2.24
C THR A 15 9.93 -17.87 2.64
N GLN A 16 10.65 -17.25 1.69
CA GLN A 16 11.68 -16.25 2.03
C GLN A 16 11.12 -14.99 2.70
N TYR A 17 9.80 -14.76 2.63
CA TYR A 17 9.08 -13.72 3.36
C TYR A 17 8.44 -14.24 4.66
N SER A 18 8.83 -15.42 5.15
CA SER A 18 8.39 -15.91 6.46
C SER A 18 8.65 -14.86 7.55
N GLY A 19 7.61 -14.53 8.33
CA GLY A 19 7.63 -13.48 9.35
C GLY A 19 7.53 -12.05 8.81
N PHE A 20 7.19 -11.87 7.52
CA PHE A 20 6.84 -10.56 6.97
C PHE A 20 5.33 -10.33 7.12
N TYR A 21 4.96 -9.07 7.27
CA TYR A 21 3.57 -8.68 7.46
C TYR A 21 2.89 -8.38 6.11
N ALA A 22 1.78 -9.09 5.84
CA ALA A 22 0.77 -8.69 4.88
C ALA A 22 -0.60 -9.25 5.29
N THR A 23 -1.66 -8.49 5.07
CA THR A 23 -3.04 -8.92 5.30
C THR A 23 -3.97 -8.30 4.27
N VAL A 24 -4.94 -9.09 3.81
CA VAL A 24 -6.03 -8.63 2.94
C VAL A 24 -7.26 -8.43 3.81
N ILE A 25 -7.90 -7.28 3.68
CA ILE A 25 -9.15 -6.98 4.36
C ILE A 25 -10.22 -6.72 3.30
N ASP A 26 -11.17 -7.63 3.21
CA ASP A 26 -12.31 -7.53 2.30
C ASP A 26 -13.45 -6.74 2.95
N ASP A 27 -14.29 -6.13 2.11
CA ASP A 27 -15.47 -5.37 2.54
C ASP A 27 -15.12 -4.23 3.53
N PHE A 28 -13.95 -3.61 3.33
CA PHE A 28 -13.45 -2.48 4.12
C PHE A 28 -14.17 -1.17 3.74
N LEU A 29 -14.38 -0.95 2.44
CA LEU A 29 -15.26 0.10 1.91
C LEU A 29 -16.45 -0.54 1.19
N THR A 30 -17.58 0.15 1.22
CA THR A 30 -18.71 -0.16 0.35
C THR A 30 -18.46 0.33 -1.08
N PRO A 31 -19.15 -0.22 -2.09
CA PRO A 31 -19.05 0.29 -3.46
C PRO A 31 -19.33 1.80 -3.60
N ALA A 32 -20.31 2.33 -2.88
CA ALA A 32 -20.63 3.76 -2.89
C ALA A 32 -19.50 4.63 -2.30
N GLU A 33 -18.82 4.14 -1.26
CA GLU A 33 -17.66 4.85 -0.70
C GLU A 33 -16.46 4.81 -1.65
N CYS A 34 -16.28 3.72 -2.40
CA CYS A 34 -15.27 3.66 -3.44
C CYS A 34 -15.56 4.67 -4.57
N GLU A 35 -16.82 4.76 -5.02
CA GLU A 35 -17.25 5.74 -6.02
C GLU A 35 -16.99 7.17 -5.53
N SER A 36 -17.35 7.51 -4.29
CA SER A 36 -17.06 8.83 -3.71
C SER A 36 -15.55 9.15 -3.66
N LEU A 37 -14.69 8.15 -3.44
CA LEU A 37 -13.24 8.33 -3.48
C LEU A 37 -12.70 8.54 -4.90
N GLU A 38 -13.29 7.88 -5.91
CA GLU A 38 -12.96 8.13 -7.32
C GLU A 38 -13.41 9.52 -7.77
N GLU A 39 -14.57 9.99 -7.31
CA GLU A 39 -15.06 11.36 -7.51
C GLU A 39 -14.15 12.39 -6.84
N LEU A 40 -13.69 12.14 -5.61
CA LEU A 40 -12.71 12.98 -4.92
C LEU A 40 -11.43 13.10 -5.76
N ALA A 41 -10.91 12.00 -6.29
CA ALA A 41 -9.73 12.03 -7.15
C ALA A 41 -9.98 12.86 -8.42
N SER A 42 -11.08 12.59 -9.12
CA SER A 42 -11.41 13.21 -10.41
C SER A 42 -11.73 14.71 -10.29
N SER A 43 -12.24 15.15 -9.15
CA SER A 43 -12.51 16.56 -8.86
C SER A 43 -11.27 17.33 -8.36
N SER A 44 -10.21 16.62 -7.96
CA SER A 44 -8.98 17.23 -7.40
C SER A 44 -7.97 17.66 -8.46
N GLY A 45 -8.11 17.22 -9.71
CA GLY A 45 -7.25 17.63 -10.82
C GLY A 45 -7.18 16.59 -11.94
N ASP A 46 -6.23 16.81 -12.86
CA ASP A 46 -6.05 15.92 -14.00
C ASP A 46 -5.17 14.72 -13.66
N TRP A 47 -5.53 13.56 -14.21
CA TRP A 47 -4.71 12.35 -14.18
C TRP A 47 -3.40 12.59 -14.93
N GLN A 48 -2.26 12.38 -14.26
CA GLN A 48 -0.93 12.54 -14.84
C GLN A 48 -0.17 11.21 -14.84
N PRO A 49 0.70 10.93 -15.83
CA PRO A 49 1.53 9.73 -15.83
C PRO A 49 2.39 9.61 -14.56
N ALA A 50 2.13 8.56 -13.78
CA ALA A 50 2.91 8.13 -12.62
C ALA A 50 4.18 7.42 -13.09
N GLY A 51 5.11 8.18 -13.65
CA GLY A 51 6.41 7.70 -14.13
C GLY A 51 7.40 8.82 -14.44
N LEU A 52 6.99 10.08 -14.24
CA LEU A 52 7.84 11.25 -14.37
C LEU A 52 8.83 11.28 -13.20
N SER A 53 10.13 11.26 -13.51
CA SER A 53 11.16 11.57 -12.53
C SER A 53 11.04 13.04 -12.07
N ALA A 54 11.67 13.40 -10.96
CA ALA A 54 11.82 14.80 -10.52
C ALA A 54 12.50 15.71 -11.57
N ARG A 55 13.03 15.15 -12.67
CA ARG A 55 13.67 15.84 -13.79
C ARG A 55 12.82 15.87 -15.08
N GLY A 56 11.57 15.40 -15.03
CA GLY A 56 10.64 15.46 -16.17
C GLY A 56 10.85 14.37 -17.23
N GLU A 57 11.73 13.39 -17.00
CA GLU A 57 11.88 12.24 -17.90
C GLU A 57 10.89 11.14 -17.53
N THR A 58 10.10 10.68 -18.50
CA THR A 58 9.15 9.57 -18.36
C THR A 58 9.92 8.25 -18.33
N HIS A 59 10.06 7.63 -17.15
CA HIS A 59 10.48 6.22 -17.06
C HIS A 59 9.26 5.31 -17.28
N SER A 60 8.59 5.46 -18.43
CA SER A 60 7.44 4.62 -18.82
C SER A 60 7.77 3.13 -18.78
N ASN A 61 9.05 2.78 -18.95
CA ASN A 61 9.54 1.41 -18.85
C ASN A 61 9.51 0.81 -17.45
N PHE A 62 9.46 1.59 -16.36
CA PHE A 62 9.41 1.05 -14.99
C PHE A 62 7.99 1.05 -14.43
N ARG A 63 7.25 2.11 -14.74
CA ARG A 63 5.86 2.28 -14.32
C ARG A 63 5.09 2.95 -15.45
N ASN A 64 3.97 2.34 -15.79
CA ASN A 64 3.02 2.86 -16.75
C ASN A 64 1.64 2.89 -16.07
N SER A 65 1.25 4.04 -15.52
CA SER A 65 -0.01 4.23 -14.82
C SER A 65 -0.27 5.72 -14.72
N ASP A 66 -1.50 6.15 -14.47
CA ASP A 66 -1.78 7.53 -14.11
C ASP A 66 -1.91 7.68 -12.60
N ARG A 67 -1.69 8.91 -12.11
CA ARG A 67 -1.83 9.27 -10.71
C ARG A 67 -2.43 10.67 -10.54
N ILE A 68 -3.24 10.80 -9.50
CA ILE A 68 -3.58 12.08 -8.86
C ILE A 68 -3.09 11.99 -7.41
N LEU A 69 -2.42 13.04 -6.94
CA LEU A 69 -2.04 13.18 -5.53
C LEU A 69 -3.01 14.17 -4.88
N VAL A 70 -3.78 13.70 -3.91
CA VAL A 70 -4.73 14.52 -3.14
C VAL A 70 -4.24 14.62 -1.71
N VAL A 71 -4.23 15.82 -1.13
CA VAL A 71 -3.96 16.01 0.30
C VAL A 71 -5.30 16.18 1.00
N ASP A 72 -5.77 15.14 1.67
CA ASP A 72 -7.09 15.10 2.31
C ASP A 72 -7.01 14.43 3.68
N ALA A 73 -7.04 15.25 4.73
CA ALA A 73 -6.89 14.77 6.10
C ALA A 73 -8.14 14.03 6.61
N ASP A 74 -9.33 14.43 6.18
CA ASP A 74 -10.59 13.84 6.64
C ASP A 74 -10.75 12.42 6.11
N THR A 75 -10.45 12.21 4.84
CA THR A 75 -10.40 10.89 4.21
C THR A 75 -9.33 10.01 4.86
N ALA A 76 -8.14 10.55 5.12
CA ALA A 76 -7.09 9.80 5.81
C ALA A 76 -7.49 9.42 7.24
N ASN A 77 -8.15 10.31 7.98
CA ASN A 77 -8.66 10.03 9.33
C ASN A 77 -9.76 8.96 9.30
N MET A 78 -10.69 9.04 8.35
CA MET A 78 -11.72 8.03 8.16
C MET A 78 -11.10 6.64 7.89
N ILE A 79 -10.11 6.56 7.00
CA ILE A 79 -9.40 5.31 6.71
C ILE A 79 -8.67 4.81 7.97
N TYR A 80 -8.01 5.70 8.71
CA TYR A 80 -7.30 5.36 9.94
C TYR A 80 -8.24 4.79 11.01
N ASP A 81 -9.34 5.48 11.31
CA ASP A 81 -10.27 5.09 12.38
C ASP A 81 -10.91 3.73 12.10
N ARG A 82 -11.18 3.42 10.82
CA ARG A 82 -11.73 2.12 10.41
C ARG A 82 -10.68 1.01 10.37
N LEU A 83 -9.48 1.28 9.87
CA LEU A 83 -8.42 0.26 9.77
C LEU A 83 -7.80 -0.06 11.11
N ARG A 84 -7.55 0.95 11.95
CA ARG A 84 -6.83 0.80 13.21
C ARG A 84 -7.35 -0.37 14.07
N PRO A 85 -8.66 -0.55 14.34
CA PRO A 85 -9.13 -1.68 15.14
C PRO A 85 -8.96 -3.04 14.45
N LEU A 86 -8.76 -3.08 13.13
CA LEU A 86 -8.58 -4.30 12.34
C LEU A 86 -7.11 -4.77 12.29
N VAL A 87 -6.16 -3.93 12.71
CA VAL A 87 -4.71 -4.24 12.74
C VAL A 87 -4.05 -3.89 14.09
N PRO A 88 -4.57 -4.40 15.23
CA PRO A 88 -4.03 -4.11 16.57
C PRO A 88 -2.52 -4.41 16.71
N GLU A 89 -2.03 -5.42 16.01
CA GLU A 89 -0.64 -5.84 15.98
C GLU A 89 0.32 -4.79 15.40
N LEU A 90 -0.19 -3.83 14.63
CA LEU A 90 0.59 -2.72 14.08
C LEU A 90 0.59 -1.47 14.97
N HIS A 91 -0.16 -1.43 16.08
CA HIS A 91 -0.27 -0.22 16.90
C HIS A 91 1.07 0.21 17.50
N VAL A 92 1.90 -0.77 17.86
CA VAL A 92 3.25 -0.56 18.40
C VAL A 92 4.22 -1.56 17.79
N LEU A 93 5.23 -1.06 17.07
CA LEU A 93 6.29 -1.87 16.49
C LEU A 93 7.53 -1.77 17.39
N SER A 94 7.69 -2.76 18.27
CA SER A 94 8.89 -2.94 19.07
C SER A 94 9.95 -3.72 18.29
N PRO A 95 11.25 -3.38 18.40
CA PRO A 95 12.34 -4.14 17.81
C PRO A 95 12.36 -5.63 18.17
N ASP A 96 11.90 -5.95 19.38
CA ASP A 96 11.89 -7.29 19.97
C ASP A 96 10.50 -7.95 19.88
N GLY A 97 9.51 -7.26 19.29
CA GLY A 97 8.17 -7.80 19.05
C GLY A 97 8.12 -8.68 17.81
N GLU A 98 7.00 -9.41 17.66
CA GLU A 98 6.71 -10.29 16.51
C GLU A 98 6.96 -9.58 15.16
N TRP A 99 6.48 -8.34 15.04
CA TRP A 99 6.59 -7.53 13.83
C TRP A 99 7.80 -6.58 13.83
N GLY A 100 8.81 -6.84 14.67
CA GLY A 100 10.02 -6.02 14.76
C GLY A 100 10.86 -5.98 13.48
N SER A 101 10.61 -6.89 12.53
CA SER A 101 11.26 -6.93 11.20
C SER A 101 10.79 -5.80 10.25
N ILE A 102 9.60 -5.24 10.50
CA ILE A 102 8.99 -4.16 9.71
C ILE A 102 9.89 -2.91 9.74
N THR A 103 10.45 -2.57 10.91
CA THR A 103 11.23 -1.33 11.11
C THR A 103 12.74 -1.53 10.92
N GLY A 104 13.20 -2.77 10.67
CA GLY A 104 14.61 -3.07 10.45
C GLY A 104 14.97 -4.54 10.58
N ARG A 105 16.25 -4.89 10.41
CA ARG A 105 16.70 -6.28 10.58
C ARG A 105 16.74 -6.67 12.07
N PRO A 106 16.15 -7.81 12.48
CA PRO A 106 16.29 -8.34 13.84
C PRO A 106 17.75 -8.50 14.27
N GLY A 107 18.05 -8.28 15.55
CA GLY A 107 19.39 -8.46 16.13
C GLY A 107 20.45 -7.41 15.75
N LYS A 108 20.10 -6.37 14.96
CA LYS A 108 21.02 -5.25 14.65
C LYS A 108 20.79 -4.05 15.56
N GLY A 109 21.64 -3.91 16.57
CA GLY A 109 21.76 -2.70 17.40
C GLY A 109 20.50 -2.35 18.22
N ARG A 110 20.58 -1.25 18.98
CA ARG A 110 19.40 -0.66 19.61
C ARG A 110 18.58 0.05 18.53
N ARG A 111 17.36 -0.44 18.29
CA ARG A 111 16.39 0.20 17.40
C ARG A 111 15.28 0.83 18.26
N PRO A 112 14.65 1.92 17.81
CA PRO A 112 13.55 2.52 18.55
C PRO A 112 12.26 1.70 18.41
N THR A 113 11.37 1.87 19.39
CA THR A 113 9.97 1.46 19.30
C THR A 113 9.18 2.53 18.57
N TRP A 114 8.24 2.11 17.73
CA TRP A 114 7.40 3.01 16.94
C TRP A 114 5.93 2.84 17.31
N ARG A 115 5.18 3.93 17.41
CA ARG A 115 3.74 3.93 17.63
C ARG A 115 3.02 4.44 16.38
N MET A 116 2.03 3.69 15.91
CA MET A 116 1.17 4.12 14.81
C MET A 116 0.29 5.28 15.26
N VAL A 117 0.25 6.37 14.49
CA VAL A 117 -0.44 7.61 14.88
C VAL A 117 -1.53 8.05 13.92
N ARG A 118 -1.42 7.74 12.61
CA ARG A 118 -2.41 8.10 11.59
C ARG A 118 -2.15 7.38 10.27
N VAL A 119 -3.01 7.60 9.29
CA VAL A 119 -2.73 7.40 7.85
C VAL A 119 -2.13 8.68 7.26
N ASN A 120 -1.24 8.54 6.29
CA ASN A 120 -0.64 9.68 5.57
C ASN A 120 -1.72 10.49 4.85
N PRO A 121 -1.86 11.81 5.08
CA PRO A 121 -2.87 12.63 4.41
C PRO A 121 -2.57 12.84 2.92
N ARG A 122 -1.37 12.50 2.44
CA ARG A 122 -1.00 12.54 1.02
C ARG A 122 -1.48 11.26 0.33
N LEU A 123 -2.71 11.27 -0.16
CA LEU A 123 -3.42 10.17 -0.80
C LEU A 123 -3.05 10.07 -2.28
N SER A 124 -2.47 8.93 -2.69
CA SER A 124 -2.07 8.69 -4.07
C SER A 124 -3.12 7.83 -4.78
N PHE A 125 -4.02 8.47 -5.52
CA PHE A 125 -4.98 7.79 -6.40
C PHE A 125 -4.29 7.36 -7.68
N LEU A 126 -4.52 6.13 -8.12
CA LEU A 126 -3.83 5.50 -9.25
C LEU A 126 -4.86 4.90 -10.21
N ARG A 127 -4.63 5.09 -11.51
CA ARG A 127 -5.46 4.56 -12.59
C ARG A 127 -4.62 3.75 -13.57
N TYR A 128 -5.09 2.55 -13.88
CA TYR A 128 -4.45 1.63 -14.80
C TYR A 128 -5.46 1.23 -15.88
N GLY A 129 -5.21 1.62 -17.13
CA GLY A 129 -5.96 1.14 -18.30
C GLY A 129 -5.21 -0.02 -19.00
N PRO A 130 -5.69 -0.48 -20.17
CA PRO A 130 -5.02 -1.55 -20.89
C PRO A 130 -3.54 -1.24 -21.20
N GLY A 131 -2.64 -2.17 -20.89
CA GLY A 131 -1.18 -2.02 -21.02
C GLY A 131 -0.50 -1.26 -19.87
N HIS A 132 -1.25 -0.77 -18.88
CA HIS A 132 -0.69 -0.12 -17.69
C HIS A 132 -0.21 -1.18 -16.67
N TYR A 133 0.92 -0.92 -16.02
CA TYR A 133 1.60 -1.81 -15.07
C TYR A 133 2.51 -1.03 -14.11
N PHE A 134 3.02 -1.71 -13.08
CA PHE A 134 4.11 -1.22 -12.25
C PHE A 134 5.10 -2.36 -11.94
N LYS A 135 6.34 -2.27 -12.46
CA LYS A 135 7.33 -3.36 -12.35
C LYS A 135 7.71 -3.70 -10.90
N PRO A 136 8.28 -4.90 -10.66
CA PRO A 136 8.68 -5.34 -9.33
C PRO A 136 9.56 -4.33 -8.57
N HIS A 137 9.16 -3.97 -7.35
CA HIS A 137 9.80 -2.98 -6.49
C HIS A 137 9.52 -3.25 -5.00
N CYS A 138 10.17 -2.49 -4.11
CA CYS A 138 9.71 -2.30 -2.73
C CYS A 138 9.24 -0.85 -2.59
N ASP A 139 8.28 -0.62 -1.70
CA ASP A 139 7.80 0.73 -1.45
C ASP A 139 8.81 1.56 -0.66
N GLY A 140 8.90 2.84 -1.00
CA GLY A 140 9.73 3.81 -0.31
C GLY A 140 9.12 4.20 1.04
N LEU A 141 9.98 4.45 2.03
CA LEU A 141 9.53 4.99 3.32
C LEU A 141 9.27 6.50 3.15
N ASN A 142 8.04 6.92 3.40
CA ASN A 142 7.68 8.33 3.51
C ASN A 142 8.03 8.88 4.89
N GLU A 143 8.57 10.10 4.92
CA GLU A 143 8.86 10.87 6.13
C GLU A 143 8.09 12.19 6.08
N LEU A 144 7.42 12.53 7.18
CA LEU A 144 6.77 13.83 7.37
C LEU A 144 7.52 14.55 8.49
N LEU A 145 8.26 15.59 8.11
CA LEU A 145 9.12 16.35 9.02
C LEU A 145 8.48 17.68 9.44
N ASP A 146 7.39 18.08 8.79
CA ASP A 146 6.78 19.42 8.90
C ASP A 146 5.82 19.55 10.11
N GLY A 147 6.05 18.77 11.18
CA GLY A 147 5.20 18.71 12.38
C GLY A 147 5.99 18.72 13.69
N PRO A 148 5.30 18.76 14.85
CA PRO A 148 5.96 18.81 16.16
C PRO A 148 6.81 17.55 16.45
N THR A 149 6.42 16.41 15.89
CA THR A 149 7.14 15.14 15.97
C THR A 149 7.38 14.59 14.56
N PRO A 150 8.63 14.21 14.20
CA PRO A 150 8.89 13.54 12.94
C PRO A 150 8.13 12.21 12.82
N GLN A 151 7.49 12.00 11.68
CA GLN A 151 6.74 10.77 11.41
C GLN A 151 7.36 9.99 10.25
N LYS A 152 7.30 8.66 10.33
CA LYS A 152 7.82 7.76 9.30
C LYS A 152 6.84 6.64 8.99
N SER A 153 6.74 6.27 7.72
CA SER A 153 5.96 5.09 7.31
C SER A 153 6.81 3.82 7.26
N PHE A 154 6.16 2.69 7.52
CA PHE A 154 6.73 1.35 7.35
C PHE A 154 5.77 0.34 6.71
N VAL A 155 4.49 0.70 6.58
CA VAL A 155 3.40 -0.18 6.16
C VAL A 155 2.56 0.57 5.14
N THR A 156 2.36 -0.05 3.98
CA THR A 156 1.54 0.48 2.88
C THR A 156 0.12 0.00 2.97
N LEU A 157 -0.79 0.89 2.58
CA LEU A 157 -2.21 0.66 2.38
C LEU A 157 -2.49 0.74 0.88
N HIS A 158 -2.97 -0.35 0.29
CA HIS A 158 -3.38 -0.39 -1.11
C HIS A 158 -4.86 -0.76 -1.19
N ILE A 159 -5.70 0.24 -1.41
CA ILE A 159 -7.17 0.13 -1.42
C ILE A 159 -7.64 0.02 -2.87
N TYR A 160 -8.44 -1.00 -3.16
CA TYR A 160 -9.04 -1.23 -4.47
C TYR A 160 -10.41 -0.54 -4.53
N LEU A 161 -10.53 0.43 -5.43
CA LEU A 161 -11.75 1.23 -5.56
C LEU A 161 -12.75 0.59 -6.53
N ASN A 162 -12.27 -0.21 -7.48
CA ASN A 162 -13.15 -0.98 -8.35
C ASN A 162 -12.57 -2.37 -8.66
N ALA A 163 -13.29 -3.13 -9.47
CA ALA A 163 -12.90 -4.45 -9.96
C ALA A 163 -13.28 -4.66 -11.44
N ASP A 164 -13.31 -3.58 -12.23
CA ASP A 164 -13.81 -3.59 -13.61
C ASP A 164 -12.69 -3.85 -14.64
N SER A 165 -11.66 -4.60 -14.25
CA SER A 165 -10.49 -4.85 -15.08
C SER A 165 -10.13 -6.32 -15.13
N THR A 166 -9.58 -6.77 -16.26
CA THR A 166 -8.90 -8.08 -16.36
C THR A 166 -7.39 -7.90 -16.16
N GLY A 167 -6.80 -8.70 -15.28
CA GLY A 167 -5.41 -8.52 -14.83
C GLY A 167 -5.33 -7.45 -13.73
N GLY A 168 -4.18 -6.79 -13.60
CA GLY A 168 -4.02 -5.75 -12.59
C GLY A 168 -3.82 -6.24 -11.15
N ALA A 169 -3.51 -7.51 -10.93
CA ALA A 169 -3.21 -8.03 -9.58
C ALA A 169 -2.04 -7.26 -8.92
N THR A 170 -2.09 -7.13 -7.59
CA THR A 170 -0.87 -6.81 -6.83
C THR A 170 -0.14 -8.11 -6.54
N ARG A 171 1.03 -8.28 -7.14
CA ARG A 171 1.77 -9.54 -7.13
C ARG A 171 2.99 -9.46 -6.23
N PHE A 172 3.06 -10.32 -5.22
CA PHE A 172 4.30 -10.55 -4.47
C PHE A 172 5.17 -11.57 -5.21
N TRP A 173 6.49 -11.35 -5.24
CA TRP A 173 7.43 -12.17 -6.00
C TRP A 173 8.43 -12.90 -5.13
N THR A 174 8.85 -14.10 -5.52
CA THR A 174 10.11 -14.65 -5.06
C THR A 174 11.30 -13.82 -5.53
N SER A 175 12.42 -13.87 -4.79
CA SER A 175 13.62 -13.11 -5.15
C SER A 175 14.18 -13.48 -6.52
N ASP A 176 13.97 -14.72 -6.97
CA ASP A 176 14.33 -15.21 -8.31
C ASP A 176 13.24 -14.98 -9.37
N LYS A 177 12.10 -14.38 -8.99
CA LYS A 177 10.93 -14.07 -9.81
C LYS A 177 10.29 -15.27 -10.52
N LYS A 178 10.45 -16.48 -9.98
CA LYS A 178 9.85 -17.70 -10.54
C LYS A 178 8.49 -18.05 -9.95
N HIS A 179 8.27 -17.70 -8.69
CA HIS A 179 6.99 -17.93 -8.00
C HIS A 179 6.42 -16.61 -7.52
N PHE A 180 5.10 -16.58 -7.38
CA PHE A 180 4.39 -15.40 -6.99
C PHE A 180 3.11 -15.72 -6.23
N LEU A 181 2.58 -14.71 -5.54
CA LEU A 181 1.27 -14.71 -4.92
C LEU A 181 0.54 -13.45 -5.36
N ASP A 182 -0.65 -13.63 -5.93
CA ASP A 182 -1.48 -12.54 -6.40
C ASP A 182 -2.55 -12.15 -5.38
N VAL A 183 -2.70 -10.85 -5.20
CA VAL A 183 -3.88 -10.26 -4.57
C VAL A 183 -4.68 -9.58 -5.68
N GLU A 184 -5.76 -10.25 -6.08
CA GLU A 184 -6.64 -9.74 -7.14
C GLU A 184 -7.38 -8.47 -6.70
N PRO A 185 -7.67 -7.55 -7.65
CA PRO A 185 -8.57 -6.43 -7.38
C PRO A 185 -9.96 -6.94 -6.95
N LYS A 186 -10.47 -6.36 -5.86
CA LYS A 186 -11.85 -6.55 -5.41
C LYS A 186 -12.32 -5.22 -4.86
N ILE A 187 -13.46 -4.72 -5.31
CA ILE A 187 -14.00 -3.44 -4.85
C ILE A 187 -14.09 -3.40 -3.32
N GLY A 188 -13.60 -2.32 -2.73
CA GLY A 188 -13.62 -2.10 -1.29
C GLY A 188 -12.63 -2.94 -0.48
N ARG A 189 -11.76 -3.73 -1.13
CA ARG A 189 -10.65 -4.43 -0.50
C ARG A 189 -9.52 -3.47 -0.14
N VAL A 190 -8.81 -3.77 0.93
CA VAL A 190 -7.51 -3.17 1.23
C VAL A 190 -6.46 -4.25 1.47
N LEU A 191 -5.31 -4.09 0.83
CA LEU A 191 -4.10 -4.86 1.08
C LEU A 191 -3.18 -4.01 1.96
N VAL A 192 -2.87 -4.50 3.16
CA VAL A 192 -1.99 -3.85 4.13
C VAL A 192 -0.71 -4.68 4.23
N PHE A 193 0.45 -4.10 3.96
CA PHE A 193 1.70 -4.87 3.91
C PHE A 193 2.92 -4.03 4.27
N GLN A 194 3.96 -4.67 4.82
CA GLN A 194 5.20 -3.97 5.14
C GLN A 194 5.91 -3.47 3.88
N GLN A 195 6.49 -2.28 3.94
CA GLN A 195 7.23 -1.70 2.81
C GLN A 195 8.61 -2.35 2.64
N ARG A 196 9.23 -2.72 3.75
CA ARG A 196 10.61 -3.17 3.78
C ARG A 196 10.76 -4.58 3.19
N MET A 197 11.60 -4.71 2.17
CA MET A 197 12.06 -5.98 1.58
C MET A 197 10.97 -6.88 0.98
N LEU A 198 9.72 -6.43 0.91
CA LEU A 198 8.61 -7.20 0.36
C LEU A 198 8.40 -6.80 -1.11
N VAL A 199 9.04 -7.55 -2.01
CA VAL A 199 9.04 -7.23 -3.45
C VAL A 199 7.68 -7.53 -4.05
N HIS A 200 7.10 -6.52 -4.72
CA HIS A 200 5.80 -6.63 -5.37
C HIS A 200 5.71 -5.81 -6.66
N SER A 201 4.72 -6.09 -7.49
CA SER A 201 4.37 -5.35 -8.71
C SER A 201 2.87 -5.10 -8.80
N GLY A 202 2.49 -4.13 -9.64
CA GLY A 202 1.14 -4.08 -10.22
C GLY A 202 1.20 -4.75 -11.58
N GLU A 203 0.57 -5.90 -11.71
CA GLU A 203 0.54 -6.64 -12.98
C GLU A 203 -0.24 -5.87 -14.03
N GLU A 204 0.00 -6.23 -15.29
CA GLU A 204 -0.60 -5.55 -16.44
C GLU A 204 -2.13 -5.66 -16.39
N VAL A 205 -2.80 -4.54 -16.58
CA VAL A 205 -4.24 -4.52 -16.92
C VAL A 205 -4.35 -4.79 -18.42
N THR A 206 -5.12 -5.81 -18.79
CA THR A 206 -5.27 -6.22 -20.20
C THR A 206 -6.58 -5.75 -20.82
N ASP A 207 -7.60 -5.51 -19.99
CA ASP A 207 -8.90 -4.98 -20.39
C ASP A 207 -9.53 -4.21 -19.23
N GLY A 208 -10.39 -3.23 -19.54
CA GLY A 208 -11.06 -2.39 -18.56
C GLY A 208 -10.14 -1.37 -17.88
N THR A 209 -10.55 -0.85 -16.72
CA THR A 209 -9.76 0.13 -15.96
C THR A 209 -9.77 -0.21 -14.48
N LYS A 210 -8.60 -0.19 -13.85
CA LYS A 210 -8.40 -0.39 -12.41
C LYS A 210 -8.11 0.94 -11.72
N TYR A 211 -8.86 1.23 -10.66
CA TYR A 211 -8.66 2.36 -9.75
C TYR A 211 -8.23 1.88 -8.37
N THR A 212 -7.20 2.51 -7.82
CA THR A 212 -6.71 2.22 -6.47
C THR A 212 -6.31 3.50 -5.74
N LEU A 213 -6.43 3.48 -4.42
CA LEU A 213 -5.88 4.48 -3.53
C LEU A 213 -4.72 3.86 -2.75
N ARG A 214 -3.53 4.46 -2.88
CA ARG A 214 -2.35 4.10 -2.08
C ARG A 214 -2.06 5.18 -1.03
N SER A 215 -1.87 4.74 0.22
CA SER A 215 -1.35 5.56 1.32
C SER A 215 -0.49 4.68 2.23
N ASP A 216 -0.07 5.19 3.38
CA ASP A 216 0.77 4.47 4.33
C ASP A 216 0.34 4.79 5.78
N PHE A 217 0.54 3.85 6.70
CA PHE A 217 0.49 4.16 8.13
C PHE A 217 1.72 4.96 8.53
N MET A 218 1.50 6.03 9.28
CA MET A 218 2.54 6.90 9.83
C MET A 218 2.78 6.57 11.30
N PHE A 219 4.05 6.54 11.68
CA PHE A 219 4.52 6.18 13.01
C PHE A 219 5.41 7.26 13.61
N GLU A 220 5.34 7.39 14.93
CA GLU A 220 6.22 8.22 15.74
C GLU A 220 7.12 7.34 16.61
N GLN A 221 8.36 7.77 16.81
CA GLN A 221 9.26 7.11 17.74
C GLN A 221 8.78 7.35 19.19
N VAL A 222 8.80 6.29 20.00
CA VAL A 222 8.50 6.32 21.45
C VAL A 222 9.78 6.49 22.26
#